data_AF-A0AAP2K3R2-F1
#
_entry.id   AF-A0AAP2K3R2-F1
#
_cell.length_a   1.000
_cell.length_b   1.000
_cell.length_c   1.000
_cell.angle_alpha   90.00
_cell.angle_beta   90.00
_cell.angle_gamma   90.00
#
_symmetry.space_group_name_H-M   'P 1'
#
loop_
_entity.id
_entity.type
_entity.pdbx_description
1 polymer ?
#
loop_
_entity_poly.entity_id
_entity_poly.type
_entity_poly.pdbx_seq_one_letter_code
_entity_poly.pdbx_strand_id
1 'polypeptide(L)' 'MNHKFSCKTCEHPVEALQGQSAPLKQDEYGLLFVDVILACPHCAEHYHVEVATSALKIASSYQYKERI' A
#
# COMPACT_ATOMS: atom_id res chain seq x y z
N MET A 1 -15.64 5.50 -0.60
CA MET A 1 -15.09 6.04 -1.86
C MET A 1 -13.78 5.30 -2.14
N ASN A 2 -13.72 4.48 -3.19
CA ASN A 2 -12.47 3.86 -3.62
C ASN A 2 -11.64 4.93 -4.35
N HIS A 3 -10.64 5.50 -3.69
CA HIS A 3 -9.69 6.40 -4.34
C HIS A 3 -8.86 5.58 -5.33
N LYS A 4 -9.13 5.75 -6.63
CA LYS A 4 -8.28 5.22 -7.69
C LYS A 4 -7.14 6.21 -7.91
N PHE A 5 -5.91 5.79 -7.62
CA PHE A 5 -4.72 6.56 -7.96
C PHE A 5 -4.51 6.49 -9.49
N SER A 6 -4.06 7.59 -10.09
CA SER A 6 -3.77 7.68 -11.54
C SER A 6 -2.29 7.92 -11.80
N CYS A 7 -1.78 7.31 -12.87
CA CYS A 7 -0.41 7.46 -13.34
C CYS A 7 -0.19 8.90 -13.83
N LYS A 8 0.92 9.53 -13.42
CA LYS A 8 1.25 10.90 -13.86
C LYS A 8 1.66 10.97 -15.34
N THR A 9 2.10 9.86 -15.92
CA THR A 9 2.65 9.81 -17.29
C THR A 9 1.58 9.55 -18.33
N CYS A 10 0.72 8.56 -18.09
CA CYS A 10 -0.29 8.13 -19.06
C CYS A 10 -1.74 8.37 -18.59
N GLU A 11 -1.95 8.93 -17.40
CA GLU A 11 -3.27 9.23 -16.81
C GLU A 11 -4.17 8.02 -16.57
N HIS A 12 -3.69 6.80 -16.86
CA HIS A 12 -4.40 5.56 -16.58
C HIS A 12 -4.32 5.19 -15.10
N PRO A 13 -5.28 4.38 -14.59
CA PRO A 13 -5.24 3.89 -13.22
C PRO A 13 -3.93 3.16 -12.91
N VAL A 14 -3.41 3.34 -11.69
CA VAL A 14 -2.33 2.51 -11.14
C VAL A 14 -2.90 1.50 -10.15
N GLU A 15 -2.24 0.35 -10.07
CA GLU A 15 -2.67 -0.74 -9.21
C GLU A 15 -1.60 -1.05 -8.17
N ALA A 16 -2.01 -1.53 -7.00
CA ALA A 16 -1.05 -1.99 -6.00
C ALA A 16 -0.32 -3.21 -6.52
N LEU A 17 1.02 -3.20 -6.40
CA LEU A 17 1.83 -4.33 -6.83
C LEU A 17 1.56 -5.52 -5.90
N GLN A 18 0.84 -6.53 -6.43
CA GLN A 18 0.47 -7.70 -5.64
C GLN A 18 1.71 -8.56 -5.33
N GLY A 19 1.79 -9.04 -4.09
CA GLY A 19 2.83 -10.00 -3.66
C GLY A 19 4.10 -9.39 -3.07
N GLN A 20 4.24 -8.06 -3.03
CA GLN A 20 5.30 -7.42 -2.24
C GLN A 20 4.82 -7.12 -0.82
N SER A 21 5.55 -7.62 0.17
CA SER A 21 5.36 -7.21 1.56
C SER A 21 5.86 -5.77 1.74
N ALA A 22 4.95 -4.86 2.08
CA ALA A 22 5.31 -3.50 2.46
C ALA A 22 5.90 -3.52 3.88
N PRO A 23 7.13 -3.01 4.09
CA PRO A 23 7.70 -2.93 5.43
C PRO A 23 6.87 -1.98 6.30
N LEU A 24 6.62 -2.39 7.54
CA LEU A 24 6.04 -1.53 8.56
C LEU A 24 7.10 -0.52 9.01
N LYS A 25 6.75 0.76 8.96
CA LYS A 25 7.59 1.88 9.40
C LYS A 25 6.83 2.66 10.47
N GLN A 26 7.58 3.36 11.32
CA GLN A 26 7.06 4.20 12.39
C GLN A 26 7.66 5.61 12.26
N ASP A 27 6.83 6.64 12.41
CA ASP A 27 7.30 8.03 12.36
C ASP A 27 7.78 8.51 13.74
N GLU A 28 8.24 9.77 13.80
CA GLU A 28 8.71 10.39 15.03
C GLU A 28 7.61 10.55 16.11
N TYR A 29 6.33 10.48 15.73
CA TYR A 29 5.17 10.59 16.61
C TYR A 29 4.59 9.23 17.01
N GLY A 30 5.19 8.13 16.55
CA GLY A 30 4.72 6.78 16.84
C GLY A 30 3.60 6.28 15.93
N LEU A 31 3.27 6.99 14.84
CA LEU A 31 2.32 6.52 13.85
C LEU A 31 2.96 5.46 12.97
N LEU A 32 2.24 4.35 12.80
CA LEU A 32 2.64 3.25 11.96
C LEU A 32 2.12 3.44 10.53
N PHE A 33 2.99 3.25 9.56
CA PHE A 33 2.67 3.32 8.14
C PHE A 33 3.34 2.18 7.36
N VAL A 34 2.79 1.89 6.19
CA VAL A 34 3.35 0.94 5.23
C VAL A 34 3.65 1.68 3.94
N ASP A 35 4.77 1.32 3.32
CA ASP A 35 5.18 1.85 2.02
C ASP A 35 4.68 0.90 0.92
N VAL A 36 3.58 1.28 0.27
CA VAL A 36 2.94 0.49 -0.78
C VAL A 36 3.46 0.95 -2.14
N ILE A 37 3.99 0.00 -2.91
CA ILE A 37 4.38 0.25 -4.30
C ILE A 37 3.17 0.06 -5.20
N LEU A 38 2.79 1.13 -5.91
CA LEU A 38 1.82 1.09 -6.99
C LEU A 38 2.56 0.99 -8.33
N ALA A 39 2.07 0.17 -9.25
CA ALA A 39 2.62 0.05 -10.58
C ALA A 39 1.57 0.46 -11.63
N CYS A 40 2.03 1.16 -12.67
CA CYS A 40 1.21 1.42 -13.85
C CYS A 40 1.38 0.27 -14.86
N PRO A 41 0.31 -0.48 -15.20
CA PRO A 41 0.40 -1.57 -16.16
C PRO A 41 0.60 -1.09 -17.61
N HIS A 42 0.44 0.21 -17.88
CA HIS A 42 0.50 0.78 -19.23
C HIS A 42 1.90 1.30 -19.61
N CYS A 43 2.63 1.86 -18.65
CA CYS A 43 3.94 2.47 -18.90
C CYS A 43 5.05 1.93 -17.99
N ALA A 44 4.77 0.91 -17.17
CA ALA A 44 5.72 0.26 -16.26
C ALA A 44 6.37 1.18 -15.21
N GLU A 45 5.76 2.36 -14.97
CA GLU A 45 6.16 3.28 -13.91
C GLU A 45 5.74 2.75 -12.53
N HIS A 46 6.56 3.04 -11.52
CA HIS A 46 6.35 2.63 -10.14
C HIS A 46 6.25 3.86 -9.23
N TYR A 47 5.35 3.81 -8.25
CA TYR A 47 5.08 4.90 -7.32
C TYR A 47 5.06 4.38 -5.89
N HIS A 48 5.74 5.09 -4.98
CA HIS A 48 5.69 4.82 -3.55
C HIS A 48 4.57 5.62 -2.90
N VAL A 49 3.76 4.95 -2.07
CA VAL A 49 2.66 5.58 -1.33
C VAL A 49 2.72 5.12 0.11
N GLU A 50 2.87 6.07 1.02
CA GLU A 50 2.79 5.82 2.45
C GLU A 50 1.33 5.77 2.90
N VAL A 51 0.94 4.66 3.51
CA VAL A 51 -0.42 4.44 4.00
C VAL A 51 -0.34 4.19 5.50
N ALA A 52 -1.00 5.04 6.29
CA ALA A 52 -1.15 4.83 7.72
C ALA A 52 -1.88 3.51 7.99
N THR A 53 -1.37 2.70 8.91
CA THR A 53 -1.98 1.38 9.22
C THR A 53 -3.38 1.51 9.80
N SER A 54 -3.69 2.64 10.45
CA SER A 54 -5.04 2.97 10.94
C SER A 54 -6.08 3.10 9.83
N ALA A 55 -5.66 3.37 8.59
CA ALA A 55 -6.53 3.42 7.41
C ALA A 55 -6.67 2.07 6.70
N LEU A 56 -5.94 1.04 7.13
CA LEU A 56 -5.99 -0.29 6.56
C LEU A 56 -7.05 -1.16 7.24
N LYS A 57 -7.66 -2.06 6.47
CA LYS A 57 -8.45 -3.16 7.03
C LYS A 57 -7.61 -4.42 7.04
N ILE A 58 -7.68 -5.17 8.15
CA ILE A 58 -7.09 -6.50 8.23
C ILE A 58 -7.79 -7.38 7.19
N ALA A 59 -7.03 -7.89 6.23
CA ALA A 59 -7.54 -8.91 5.32
C ALA A 59 -7.76 -10.19 6.12
N SER A 60 -9.02 -10.64 6.19
CA SER A 60 -9.50 -11.77 7.02
C SER A 60 -8.78 -13.12 6.79
N SER A 61 -7.85 -13.21 5.83
CA SER A 61 -7.02 -14.40 5.56
C SER A 61 -5.74 -14.46 6.39
N TYR A 62 -5.32 -13.37 7.05
CA TYR A 62 -4.19 -13.38 7.98
C TYR A 62 -4.72 -13.49 9.41
N GLN A 63 -5.05 -14.72 9.84
CA GLN A 63 -5.17 -14.99 11.27
C GLN A 63 -3.78 -14.78 11.89
N TYR A 64 -3.58 -13.62 12.53
CA TYR A 64 -2.49 -13.43 13.47
C TYR A 64 -2.70 -14.43 14.61
N LYS A 65 -2.01 -15.57 14.55
CA LYS A 65 -1.94 -16.49 15.68
C LYS A 65 -1.07 -15.81 16.73
N GLU A 66 -1.71 -15.15 17.68
CA GLU A 66 -1.09 -14.84 18.97
C GLU A 66 -0.60 -16.17 19.56
N ARG A 67 0.73 -16.35 19.61
CA ARG A 67 1.32 -17.40 20.45
C ARG A 67 1.23 -16.90 21.88
N ILE A 68 0.23 -17.40 22.61
CA ILE A 68 0.21 -17.44 24.07
C ILE A 68 1.25 -18.46 24.53
#